data_AF-Q83VH5-F1
#
_entry.id   AF-Q83VH5-F1
#
_cell.length_a   1.000
_cell.length_b   1.000
_cell.length_c   1.000
_cell.angle_alpha   90.00
_cell.angle_beta   90.00
_cell.angle_gamma   90.00
#
_symmetry.space_group_name_H-M   'P 1'
#
loop_
_entity.id
_entity.type
_entity.pdbx_description
1 polymer ?
#
loop_
_entity_poly.entity_id
_entity_poly.type
_entity_poly.pdbx_seq_one_letter_code
_entity_poly.pdbx_strand_id
1 'polypeptide(L)' 'FVTSGIRIGSAAMTTRGFNEADARVLANLVADVLANPEDEANLAKVREQVTALCNKYPVYGA' A
#
# COMPACT_ATOMS: atom_id res chain seq x y z
N PHE A 1 20.34 -10.84 -15.14
CA PHE A 1 18.95 -11.33 -15.10
C PHE A 1 18.07 -10.09 -15.06
N VAL A 2 17.13 -9.93 -16.00
CA VAL A 2 16.17 -8.81 -16.01
C VAL A 2 14.84 -9.39 -15.54
N THR A 3 14.26 -8.80 -14.49
CA THR A 3 12.95 -9.19 -13.97
C THR A 3 11.90 -8.19 -14.40
N SER A 4 10.71 -8.66 -14.76
CA SER A 4 9.61 -7.82 -15.26
C SER A 4 8.39 -7.81 -14.33
N GLY A 5 8.55 -8.15 -13.04
CA GLY A 5 7.41 -8.26 -12.13
C GLY A 5 7.77 -8.18 -10.64
N ILE A 6 6.74 -7.96 -9.84
CA ILE A 6 6.80 -7.87 -8.37
C ILE A 6 5.93 -8.96 -7.73
N ARG A 7 6.32 -9.45 -6.55
CA ARG A 7 5.53 -10.40 -5.75
C ARG A 7 4.93 -9.69 -4.55
N ILE A 8 3.62 -9.84 -4.35
CA ILE A 8 2.87 -9.24 -3.24
C ILE A 8 2.43 -10.33 -2.26
N GLY A 9 2.52 -10.06 -0.96
CA GLY A 9 2.11 -11.00 0.10
C GLY A 9 1.29 -10.29 1.19
N SER A 10 0.24 -10.96 1.68
CA SER A 10 -0.73 -10.38 2.63
C SER A 10 -0.37 -10.57 4.11
N ALA A 11 0.50 -11.52 4.44
CA ALA A 11 0.73 -11.95 5.82
C ALA A 11 1.04 -10.80 6.79
N ALA A 12 1.90 -9.85 6.40
CA ALA A 12 2.26 -8.73 7.27
C ALA A 12 1.08 -7.77 7.53
N MET A 13 0.30 -7.45 6.49
CA MET A 13 -0.83 -6.53 6.62
C MET A 13 -2.00 -7.16 7.40
N THR A 14 -2.24 -8.46 7.23
CA THR A 14 -3.29 -9.17 7.97
C THR A 14 -2.92 -9.33 9.44
N THR A 15 -1.65 -9.60 9.77
CA THR A 15 -1.20 -9.70 11.18
C THR A 15 -1.37 -8.40 11.95
N ARG A 16 -1.29 -7.23 11.28
CA ARG A 16 -1.53 -5.92 11.91
C ARG A 16 -3.00 -5.46 11.88
N GLY A 17 -3.92 -6.26 11.35
CA GLY A 17 -5.37 -6.00 11.44
C GLY A 17 -6.06 -5.48 10.17
N PHE A 18 -5.39 -5.47 9.01
CA PHE A 18 -6.07 -5.12 7.75
C PHE A 18 -7.13 -6.18 7.41
N ASN A 19 -8.27 -5.71 6.91
CA ASN A 19 -9.31 -6.56 6.32
C ASN A 19 -9.34 -6.45 4.78
N GLU A 20 -10.31 -7.11 4.15
CA GLU A 20 -10.48 -7.15 2.69
C GLU A 20 -10.78 -5.77 2.09
N ALA A 21 -11.50 -4.91 2.79
CA ALA A 21 -11.78 -3.56 2.34
C ALA A 21 -10.52 -2.69 2.35
N ASP A 22 -9.72 -2.77 3.41
CA ASP A 22 -8.43 -2.07 3.49
C ASP A 22 -7.45 -2.60 2.43
N ALA A 23 -7.43 -3.92 2.20
CA ALA A 23 -6.61 -4.55 1.17
C ALA A 23 -7.00 -4.08 -0.25
N ARG A 24 -8.30 -3.89 -0.52
CA ARG A 24 -8.77 -3.32 -1.80
C ARG A 24 -8.30 -1.88 -1.99
N VAL A 25 -8.39 -1.06 -0.94
CA VAL A 25 -7.88 0.32 -0.98
C VAL A 25 -6.38 0.29 -1.27
N LEU A 26 -5.60 -0.50 -0.52
CA LEU A 26 -4.16 -0.64 -0.74
C LEU A 26 -3.82 -1.08 -2.17
N ALA A 27 -4.55 -2.05 -2.72
CA ALA A 27 -4.34 -2.52 -4.09
C ALA A 27 -4.59 -1.43 -5.14
N ASN A 28 -5.61 -0.60 -4.96
CA ASN A 28 -5.86 0.55 -5.84
C ASN A 28 -4.72 1.58 -5.75
N LEU A 29 -4.22 1.86 -4.54
CA LEU A 29 -3.08 2.76 -4.36
C LEU A 29 -1.80 2.24 -5.05
N VAL A 30 -1.58 0.93 -5.02
CA VAL A 30 -0.48 0.30 -5.79
C VAL A 30 -0.69 0.49 -7.29
N ALA A 31 -1.93 0.30 -7.78
CA ALA A 31 -2.25 0.49 -9.20
C ALA A 31 -2.05 1.96 -9.64
N ASP A 32 -2.44 2.93 -8.81
CA ASP A 32 -2.25 4.36 -9.09
C ASP A 32 -0.76 4.72 -9.27
N VAL A 33 0.12 4.13 -8.46
CA VAL A 33 1.58 4.29 -8.59
C VAL A 33 2.11 3.59 -9.83
N LEU A 34 1.69 2.35 -10.10
CA LEU A 34 2.16 1.60 -11.26
C LEU A 34 1.73 2.23 -12.60
N ALA A 35 0.58 2.90 -12.62
CA ALA A 35 0.09 3.60 -13.80
C ALA A 35 0.89 4.88 -14.11
N ASN A 36 1.35 5.61 -13.08
CA ASN A 36 2.08 6.87 -13.21
C ASN A 36 3.26 6.92 -12.21
N PRO A 37 4.34 6.15 -12.45
CA PRO A 37 5.40 5.95 -11.46
C PRO A 37 6.31 7.16 -11.22
N GLU A 38 6.32 8.13 -12.15
CA GLU A 38 7.15 9.34 -12.10
C GLU A 38 6.32 10.61 -11.77
N ASP A 39 5.00 10.47 -11.55
CA ASP A 39 4.14 11.59 -11.18
C ASP A 39 4.31 11.91 -9.68
N GLU A 40 5.15 12.90 -9.38
CA GLU A 40 5.47 13.32 -8.00
C GLU A 40 4.23 13.71 -7.19
N ALA A 41 3.22 14.32 -7.82
CA ALA A 41 1.99 14.73 -7.15
C ALA A 41 1.16 13.50 -6.77
N ASN A 42 1.03 12.53 -7.69
CA ASN A 42 0.40 11.24 -7.42
C ASN A 42 1.13 10.47 -6.31
N LEU A 43 2.47 10.40 -6.37
CA LEU A 43 3.28 9.74 -5.35
C LEU A 43 3.10 10.38 -3.95
N ALA A 44 3.03 11.71 -3.88
CA ALA A 44 2.79 12.42 -2.62
C ALA A 44 1.40 12.10 -2.05
N LYS A 45 0.37 12.14 -2.88
CA LYS A 45 -1.02 11.80 -2.50
C LYS A 45 -1.13 10.36 -2.02
N VAL A 46 -0.58 9.39 -2.76
CA VAL A 46 -0.60 7.97 -2.37
C VAL A 46 0.13 7.77 -1.04
N ARG A 47 1.28 8.43 -0.84
CA ARG A 47 2.03 8.35 0.42
C ARG A 47 1.19 8.83 1.62
N GLU A 48 0.45 9.92 1.48
CA GLU A 48 -0.45 10.41 2.54
C GLU A 48 -1.54 9.37 2.87
N GLN A 49 -2.19 8.81 1.85
CA GLN A 49 -3.25 7.83 2.00
C GLN A 49 -2.75 6.51 2.63
N VAL A 50 -1.58 6.03 2.22
CA VAL A 50 -0.94 4.85 2.82
C VAL A 50 -0.57 5.10 4.29
N THR A 51 -0.07 6.29 4.61
CA THR A 51 0.26 6.69 5.98
C THR A 51 -0.97 6.68 6.87
N ALA A 52 -2.07 7.28 6.40
CA ALA A 52 -3.35 7.28 7.12
C ALA A 52 -3.86 5.85 7.35
N LEU A 53 -3.76 4.97 6.34
CA LEU A 53 -4.16 3.57 6.45
C LEU A 53 -3.29 2.80 7.46
N CYS A 54 -1.98 3.06 7.49
CA CYS A 54 -1.06 2.45 8.45
C CYS A 54 -1.32 2.92 9.89
N ASN A 55 -1.67 4.20 10.09
CA ASN A 55 -1.96 4.78 11.41
C ASN A 55 -3.22 4.19 12.05
N LYS A 56 -4.17 3.71 11.26
CA LYS A 56 -5.35 2.96 11.74
C LYS A 56 -4.97 1.61 12.39
N TYR A 57 -3.83 1.05 12.01
CA TYR A 57 -3.39 -0.31 12.36
C TYR A 57 -1.94 -0.32 12.86
N PRO A 58 -1.63 0.27 14.03
CA PRO A 58 -0.26 0.27 14.56
C PRO A 58 0.26 -1.16 14.76
N VAL A 59 1.53 -1.40 14.40
CA VAL A 59 2.12 -2.75 14.39
C VAL A 59 2.39 -3.27 15.80
N TYR A 60 2.89 -2.40 16.66
CA TYR A 60 3.04 -2.65 18.10
C TYR A 60 2.07 -1.71 18.79
N GLY A 61 1.28 -2.24 19.74
CA GLY A 61 0.31 -1.43 20.49
C GLY A 61 0.99 -0.16 21.00
N ALA A 62 0.39 0.98 20.67
CA ALA A 62 0.79 2.27 21.23
C ALA A 62 0.43 2.34 22.71
#